data_AF-A0AAW9C6P7-F1
#
_entry.id   AF-A0AAW9C6P7-F1
#
_cell.length_a   1.000
_cell.length_b   1.000
_cell.length_c   1.000
_cell.angle_alpha   90.00
_cell.angle_beta   90.00
_cell.angle_gamma   90.00
#
_symmetry.space_group_name_H-M   'P 1'
#
loop_
_entity.id
_entity.type
_entity.pdbx_description
1 polymer ?
#
loop_
_entity_poly.entity_id
_entity_poly.type
_entity_poly.pdbx_seq_one_letter_code
_entity_poly.pdbx_strand_id
1 'polypeptide(L)'
;MQLQNKIHSNPGLREELEQEVESLMSAITAISSIHELSPSPVGGNTWASLESHYLELHQRTFDRPAPVRPAKPEYSPLPSAPDERSGRGFLGGWFETDAARTERQNENQRRWQLEVADVERENTLLKQRYEKQRVAWAEQYANWQFDAQEYNKNSALTAGVAREQFRSDARFFEDCLAEVLSQTEWPRETLVTFEVRPDASMVLLDIDLPEIEDMPDKMYGVNARGTDITEKTMTQKAVRESYARHVHGCLMRLAAIVFRTLPFEYVVLSGFTQRISKQTGYLEDEYILSCRIDRHHMEKINYTNLEDVDPIAVLSVQTLIRKMSATFLFQVIDPFTITAGTS
;
A
#
# COMPACT_ATOMS: atom_id res chain seq x y z
N MET A 1 -37.55 -48.10 33.01
CA MET A 1 -37.53 -46.63 33.11
C MET A 1 -36.23 -46.14 32.48
N GLN A 2 -36.26 -45.82 31.18
CA GLN A 2 -35.08 -45.34 30.45
C GLN A 2 -34.90 -43.85 30.73
N LEU A 3 -33.85 -43.49 31.48
CA LEU A 3 -33.43 -42.11 31.69
C LEU A 3 -32.71 -41.63 30.41
N GLN A 4 -33.46 -40.95 29.55
CA GLN A 4 -32.88 -40.10 28.52
C GLN A 4 -32.16 -38.94 29.21
N ASN A 5 -30.82 -39.01 29.28
CA ASN A 5 -29.99 -37.87 29.59
C ASN A 5 -30.14 -36.83 28.46
N LYS A 6 -31.12 -35.92 28.62
CA LYS A 6 -31.16 -34.65 27.89
C LYS A 6 -30.02 -33.77 28.42
N ILE A 7 -28.84 -33.95 27.86
CA ILE A 7 -27.76 -32.96 27.94
C ILE A 7 -28.31 -31.70 27.27
N HIS A 8 -28.63 -30.69 28.08
CA HIS A 8 -29.13 -29.41 27.59
C HIS A 8 -27.96 -28.70 26.89
N SER A 9 -28.19 -28.33 25.62
CA SER A 9 -27.37 -27.35 24.90
C SER A 9 -27.20 -26.12 25.79
N ASN A 10 -25.96 -25.73 26.09
CA ASN A 10 -25.70 -24.45 26.73
C ASN A 10 -25.96 -23.36 25.67
N PRO A 11 -27.03 -22.54 25.79
CA PRO A 11 -27.40 -21.59 24.75
C PRO A 11 -26.31 -20.55 24.47
N GLY A 12 -25.52 -20.15 25.49
CA GLY A 12 -24.41 -19.22 25.29
C GLY A 12 -23.26 -19.83 24.49
N LEU A 13 -22.89 -21.09 24.77
CA LEU A 13 -21.87 -21.79 23.98
C LEU A 13 -22.31 -21.98 22.53
N ARG A 14 -23.60 -22.29 22.31
CA ARG A 14 -24.13 -22.45 20.95
C ARG A 14 -24.01 -21.14 20.16
N GLU A 15 -24.37 -20.02 20.76
CA GLU A 15 -24.29 -18.70 20.13
C GLU A 15 -22.83 -18.33 19.79
N GLU A 16 -21.88 -18.58 20.70
CA GLU A 16 -20.45 -18.39 20.45
C GLU A 16 -19.95 -19.22 19.25
N LEU A 17 -20.32 -20.50 19.18
CA LEU A 17 -19.95 -21.38 18.06
C LEU A 17 -20.63 -20.97 16.75
N GLU A 18 -21.87 -20.48 16.80
CA GLU A 18 -22.59 -19.97 15.62
C GLU A 18 -21.89 -18.71 15.07
N GLN A 19 -21.44 -17.79 15.93
CA GLN A 19 -20.64 -16.62 15.52
C GLN A 19 -19.28 -17.01 14.92
N GLU A 20 -18.60 -17.99 15.51
CA GLU A 20 -17.31 -18.48 14.98
C GLU A 20 -17.50 -19.13 13.60
N VAL A 21 -18.52 -19.97 13.44
CA VAL A 21 -18.87 -20.57 12.15
C VAL A 21 -19.24 -19.50 11.11
N GLU A 22 -20.00 -18.47 11.50
CA GLU A 22 -20.34 -17.35 10.63
C GLU A 22 -19.08 -16.63 10.15
N SER A 23 -18.11 -16.38 11.04
CA SER A 23 -16.82 -15.77 10.69
C SER A 23 -16.02 -16.63 9.70
N LEU A 24 -15.92 -17.95 9.94
CA LEU A 24 -15.23 -18.88 9.05
C LEU A 24 -15.89 -18.96 7.67
N MET A 25 -17.22 -19.05 7.63
CA MET A 25 -17.97 -19.11 6.38
C MET A 25 -17.94 -17.78 5.61
N SER A 26 -17.89 -16.65 6.32
CA SER A 26 -17.68 -15.33 5.73
C SER A 26 -16.33 -15.23 5.02
N ALA A 27 -15.25 -15.73 5.64
CA ALA A 27 -13.93 -15.76 5.00
C ALA A 27 -13.90 -16.64 3.73
N ILE A 28 -14.54 -17.82 3.77
CA ILE A 28 -14.67 -18.70 2.58
C ILE A 28 -15.45 -18.00 1.47
N THR A 29 -16.56 -17.34 1.82
CA THR A 29 -17.37 -16.58 0.87
C THR A 29 -16.58 -15.42 0.28
N ALA A 30 -15.84 -14.65 1.08
CA ALA A 30 -15.03 -13.53 0.61
C ALA A 30 -13.97 -13.96 -0.43
N ILE A 31 -13.42 -15.17 -0.31
CA ILE A 31 -12.52 -15.75 -1.32
C ILE A 31 -13.33 -16.09 -2.58
N SER A 32 -14.35 -16.94 -2.47
CA SER A 32 -15.07 -17.46 -3.65
C SER A 32 -15.91 -16.40 -4.39
N SER A 33 -16.37 -15.38 -3.69
CA SER A 33 -17.19 -14.27 -4.17
C SER A 33 -16.44 -12.94 -4.25
N ILE A 34 -15.15 -12.98 -4.58
CA ILE A 34 -14.31 -11.78 -4.75
C ILE A 34 -14.94 -10.66 -5.63
N HIS A 35 -15.80 -11.04 -6.58
CA HIS A 35 -16.54 -10.13 -7.45
C HIS A 35 -17.53 -9.22 -6.71
N GLU A 36 -18.02 -9.59 -5.52
CA GLU A 36 -18.91 -8.75 -4.70
C GLU A 36 -18.22 -7.47 -4.21
N LEU A 37 -16.89 -7.45 -4.21
CA LEU A 37 -16.07 -6.29 -3.87
C LEU A 37 -15.73 -5.42 -5.09
N SER A 38 -16.35 -5.69 -6.24
CA SER A 38 -16.13 -4.91 -7.47
C SER A 38 -16.72 -3.52 -7.34
N PRO A 39 -15.94 -2.45 -7.59
CA PRO A 39 -16.49 -1.12 -7.57
C PRO A 39 -17.31 -0.87 -8.85
N SER A 40 -18.36 -0.04 -8.78
CA SER A 40 -19.11 0.33 -9.98
C SER A 40 -18.25 1.19 -10.92
N PRO A 41 -18.15 0.86 -12.23
CA PRO A 41 -17.54 1.72 -13.24
C PRO A 41 -18.30 3.04 -13.42
N VAL A 42 -19.60 3.04 -13.12
CA VAL A 42 -20.44 4.24 -13.22
C VAL A 42 -19.99 5.26 -12.19
N GLY A 43 -19.73 6.49 -12.65
CA GLY A 43 -19.20 7.55 -11.79
C GLY A 43 -17.69 7.46 -11.54
N GLY A 44 -16.98 6.65 -12.33
CA GLY A 44 -15.52 6.67 -12.39
C GLY A 44 -14.95 7.96 -12.99
N ASN A 45 -13.62 8.01 -13.10
CA ASN A 45 -12.93 9.14 -13.68
C ASN A 45 -13.30 9.35 -15.15
N THR A 46 -13.51 10.61 -15.53
CA THR A 46 -13.73 10.99 -16.94
C THR A 46 -12.44 11.53 -17.55
N TRP A 47 -12.38 11.59 -18.88
CA TRP A 47 -11.32 12.28 -19.60
C TRP A 47 -11.09 13.71 -19.09
N ALA A 48 -12.17 14.46 -18.81
CA ALA A 48 -12.08 15.84 -18.32
C ALA A 48 -11.52 15.93 -16.89
N SER A 49 -11.93 15.00 -16.01
CA SER A 49 -11.40 14.92 -14.64
C SER A 49 -9.90 14.64 -14.64
N LEU A 50 -9.47 13.61 -15.38
CA LEU A 50 -8.06 13.24 -15.47
C LEU A 50 -7.22 14.29 -16.19
N GLU A 51 -7.75 14.94 -17.24
CA GLU A 51 -7.05 16.03 -17.91
C GLU A 51 -6.81 17.20 -16.94
N SER A 52 -7.80 17.53 -16.12
CA SER A 52 -7.67 18.58 -15.11
C SER A 52 -6.59 18.24 -14.09
N HIS A 53 -6.58 16.99 -13.60
CA HIS A 53 -5.56 16.50 -12.67
C HIS A 53 -4.16 16.49 -13.31
N TYR A 54 -4.04 16.00 -14.54
CA TYR A 54 -2.79 16.00 -15.32
C TYR A 54 -2.22 17.41 -15.46
N LEU A 55 -3.07 18.36 -15.87
CA LEU A 55 -2.69 19.76 -16.02
C LEU A 55 -2.27 20.37 -14.68
N GLU A 56 -2.96 20.06 -13.58
CA GLU A 56 -2.58 20.52 -12.25
C GLU A 56 -1.19 20.01 -11.85
N LEU A 57 -0.88 18.74 -12.08
CA LEU A 57 0.45 18.17 -11.81
C LEU A 57 1.57 18.89 -12.57
N HIS A 58 1.31 19.28 -13.83
CA HIS A 58 2.29 19.96 -14.68
C HIS A 58 2.34 21.48 -14.46
N GLN A 59 1.28 22.10 -13.91
CA GLN A 59 1.18 23.54 -13.69
C GLN A 59 1.45 23.98 -12.25
N ARG A 60 1.46 23.06 -11.27
CA ARG A 60 1.85 23.39 -9.89
C ARG A 60 3.19 24.10 -9.92
N THR A 61 3.36 25.12 -9.08
CA THR A 61 4.64 25.78 -8.82
C THR A 61 5.32 25.11 -7.64
N PHE A 62 6.62 24.85 -7.73
CA PHE A 62 7.38 24.37 -6.58
C PHE A 62 7.61 25.53 -5.60
N ASP A 63 6.62 25.77 -4.76
CA ASP A 63 6.60 26.90 -3.83
C ASP A 63 7.21 26.57 -2.45
N ARG A 64 7.79 25.38 -2.28
CA ARG A 64 8.48 25.01 -1.04
C ARG A 64 9.85 25.69 -0.99
N PRO A 65 10.10 26.65 -0.09
CA PRO A 65 11.42 27.26 0.03
C PRO A 65 12.44 26.25 0.54
N ALA A 66 13.69 26.40 0.12
CA ALA A 66 14.78 25.54 0.58
C ALA A 66 14.94 25.64 2.11
N PRO A 67 15.13 24.50 2.82
CA PRO A 67 15.42 24.50 4.25
C PRO A 67 16.62 25.39 4.59
N VAL A 68 16.44 26.30 5.55
CA VAL A 68 17.47 27.25 5.94
C VAL A 68 18.54 26.54 6.77
N ARG A 69 19.81 26.68 6.36
CA ARG A 69 20.94 26.08 7.08
C ARG A 69 21.10 26.71 8.47
N PRO A 70 21.22 25.93 9.55
CA PRO A 70 21.48 26.45 10.89
C PRO A 70 22.78 27.26 10.93
N ALA A 71 22.72 28.44 11.57
CA ALA A 71 23.89 29.29 11.80
C ALA A 71 24.87 28.61 12.78
N LYS A 72 26.17 28.83 12.59
CA LYS A 72 27.19 28.34 13.53
C LYS A 72 26.99 29.02 14.90
N PRO A 73 27.04 28.29 16.01
CA PRO A 73 26.90 28.88 17.33
C PRO A 73 28.14 29.72 17.66
N GLU A 74 27.94 30.80 18.40
CA GLU A 74 29.00 31.55 19.05
C GLU A 74 29.24 30.96 20.44
N TYR A 75 30.50 30.66 20.77
CA TYR A 75 30.89 30.07 22.05
C TYR A 75 31.31 31.15 23.04
N SER A 76 30.90 31.01 24.29
CA SER A 76 31.37 31.87 25.37
C SER A 76 32.86 31.62 25.64
N PRO A 77 33.69 32.66 25.77
CA PRO A 77 35.10 32.49 26.12
C PRO A 77 35.23 31.96 27.56
N LEU A 78 36.30 31.20 27.82
CA LEU A 78 36.56 30.68 29.16
C LEU A 78 36.91 31.81 30.15
N PRO A 79 36.44 31.74 31.41
CA PRO A 79 36.81 32.67 32.46
C PRO A 79 38.33 32.68 32.71
N SER A 80 38.87 33.86 33.00
CA SER A 80 40.30 34.04 33.29
C SER A 80 40.66 33.45 34.67
N ALA A 81 41.82 32.81 34.80
CA ALA A 81 42.27 32.26 36.08
C ALA A 81 42.46 33.37 37.14
N PRO A 82 42.09 33.12 38.41
CA PRO A 82 42.22 34.11 39.47
C PRO A 82 43.70 34.36 39.77
N ASP A 83 44.09 35.63 39.84
CA ASP A 83 45.43 36.05 40.27
C ASP A 83 45.53 36.14 41.80
N GLU A 84 46.75 36.32 42.35
CA GLU A 84 46.95 36.40 43.80
C GLU A 84 46.17 37.54 44.49
N ARG A 85 45.83 38.58 43.72
CA ARG A 85 45.12 39.78 44.17
C ARG A 85 43.60 39.68 44.05
N SER A 86 43.09 38.65 43.36
CA SER A 86 41.67 38.42 43.15
C SER A 86 40.94 38.24 44.49
N GLY A 87 39.90 39.04 44.72
CA GLY A 87 39.11 39.03 45.95
C GLY A 87 39.81 39.63 47.19
N ARG A 88 40.97 40.29 47.05
CA ARG A 88 41.66 40.96 48.16
C ARG A 88 41.04 42.33 48.43
N GLY A 89 40.43 42.54 49.60
CA GLY A 89 39.89 43.83 50.01
C GLY A 89 40.99 44.87 50.29
N PHE A 90 40.69 46.16 50.07
CA PHE A 90 41.65 47.28 50.13
C PHE A 90 42.45 47.38 51.46
N LEU A 91 41.88 46.97 52.60
CA LEU A 91 42.54 46.97 53.92
C LEU A 91 42.94 45.57 54.42
N GLY A 92 42.54 44.50 53.72
CA GLY A 92 42.72 43.12 54.19
C GLY A 92 44.15 42.60 54.08
N GLY A 93 44.92 43.11 53.11
CA GLY A 93 46.26 42.59 52.82
C GLY A 93 47.33 42.83 53.89
N TRP A 94 47.06 43.68 54.88
CA TRP A 94 47.98 44.08 55.95
C TRP A 94 47.86 43.21 57.22
N PHE A 95 46.75 42.48 57.37
CA PHE A 95 46.46 41.65 58.56
C PHE A 95 46.02 40.21 58.21
N GLU A 96 46.07 39.83 56.93
CA GLU A 96 45.68 38.50 56.44
C GLU A 96 46.74 37.47 56.87
N THR A 97 46.34 36.54 57.74
CA THR A 97 47.18 35.40 58.14
C THR A 97 47.42 34.47 56.94
N ASP A 98 48.53 33.72 56.94
CA ASP A 98 48.85 32.80 55.85
C ASP A 98 47.76 31.73 55.63
N ALA A 99 47.08 31.32 56.72
CA ALA A 99 45.94 30.42 56.65
C ALA A 99 44.75 31.04 55.88
N ALA A 100 44.38 32.29 56.17
CA ALA A 100 43.28 32.99 55.49
C ALA A 100 43.60 33.29 54.01
N ARG A 101 44.87 33.58 53.69
CA ARG A 101 45.33 33.76 52.30
C ARG A 101 45.17 32.47 51.49
N THR A 102 45.58 31.35 52.07
CA THR A 102 45.49 30.03 51.43
C THR A 102 44.03 29.63 51.23
N GLU A 103 43.18 29.86 52.22
CA GLU A 103 41.74 29.57 52.15
C GLU A 103 41.03 30.39 51.07
N ARG A 104 41.31 31.70 50.95
CA ARG A 104 40.80 32.55 49.88
C ARG A 104 41.28 32.10 48.50
N GLN A 105 42.56 31.78 48.36
CA GLN A 105 43.10 31.28 47.09
C GLN A 105 42.41 29.97 46.68
N ASN A 106 42.23 29.04 47.62
CA ASN A 106 41.52 27.78 47.39
C ASN A 106 40.04 28.02 47.00
N GLU A 107 39.36 28.95 47.67
CA GLU A 107 37.96 29.28 47.37
C GLU A 107 37.82 29.99 46.00
N ASN A 108 38.71 30.92 45.66
CA ASN A 108 38.75 31.56 44.34
C ASN A 108 39.05 30.54 43.24
N GLN A 109 40.00 29.63 43.47
CA GLN A 109 40.33 28.58 42.52
C GLN A 109 39.16 27.61 42.33
N ARG A 110 38.45 27.27 43.42
CA ARG A 110 37.23 26.44 43.36
C ARG A 110 36.12 27.13 42.57
N ARG A 111 35.87 28.42 42.82
CA ARG A 111 34.86 29.21 42.08
C ARG A 111 35.20 29.30 40.60
N TRP A 112 36.45 29.60 40.26
CA TRP A 112 36.89 29.63 38.87
C TRP A 112 36.76 28.27 38.20
N GLN A 113 37.12 27.17 38.87
CA GLN A 113 36.93 25.81 38.33
C GLN A 113 35.46 25.49 38.06
N LEU A 114 34.55 25.91 38.96
CA LEU A 114 33.11 25.76 38.76
C LEU A 114 32.62 26.58 37.56
N GLU A 115 33.05 27.83 37.46
CA GLU A 115 32.68 28.74 36.36
C GLU A 115 33.21 28.24 35.00
N VAL A 116 34.46 27.77 34.95
CA VAL A 116 35.04 27.10 33.76
C VAL A 116 34.22 25.87 33.38
N ALA A 117 33.92 25.00 34.35
CA ALA A 117 33.15 23.78 34.09
C ALA A 117 31.72 24.08 33.61
N ASP A 118 31.10 25.14 34.09
CA ASP A 118 29.77 25.58 33.65
C ASP A 118 29.82 26.15 32.23
N VAL A 119 30.78 27.02 31.91
CA VAL A 119 30.97 27.56 30.54
C VAL A 119 31.31 26.45 29.54
N GLU A 120 32.14 25.47 29.91
CA GLU A 120 32.45 24.30 29.08
C GLU A 120 31.20 23.44 28.85
N ARG A 121 30.38 23.23 29.88
CA ARG A 121 29.12 22.50 29.77
C ARG A 121 28.16 23.22 28.82
N GLU A 122 28.01 24.53 28.95
CA GLU A 122 27.16 25.34 28.07
C GLU A 122 27.64 25.28 26.61
N ASN A 123 28.94 25.49 26.37
CA ASN A 123 29.53 25.40 25.04
C ASN A 123 29.36 23.99 24.44
N THR A 124 29.50 22.94 25.25
CA THR A 124 29.27 21.55 24.83
C THR A 124 27.81 21.32 24.43
N LEU A 125 26.85 21.82 25.22
CA LEU A 125 25.43 21.72 24.91
C LEU A 125 25.06 22.51 23.64
N LEU A 126 25.63 23.70 23.45
CA LEU A 126 25.45 24.50 22.23
C LEU A 126 25.97 23.76 21.00
N LYS A 127 27.15 23.14 21.11
CA LYS A 127 27.73 22.30 20.04
C LYS A 127 26.82 21.12 19.70
N GLN A 128 26.35 20.38 20.70
CA GLN A 128 25.45 19.24 20.48
C GLN A 128 24.11 19.65 19.85
N ARG A 129 23.52 20.78 20.28
CA ARG A 129 22.31 21.33 19.67
C ARG A 129 22.54 21.69 18.20
N TYR A 130 23.66 22.34 17.89
CA TYR A 130 24.02 22.68 16.52
C TYR A 130 24.21 21.44 15.65
N GLU A 131 24.90 20.41 16.16
CA GLU A 131 25.08 19.13 15.45
C GLU A 131 23.74 18.46 15.14
N LYS A 132 22.82 18.40 16.12
CA LYS A 132 21.46 17.88 15.91
C LYS A 132 20.68 18.69 14.87
N GLN A 133 20.73 20.02 14.95
CA GLN A 133 20.08 20.90 13.97
C GLN A 133 20.66 20.70 12.56
N ARG A 134 21.97 20.47 12.44
CA ARG A 134 22.62 20.19 11.16
C ARG A 134 22.21 18.87 10.54
N VAL A 135 22.04 17.83 11.34
CA VAL A 135 21.56 16.52 10.86
C VAL A 135 20.12 16.64 10.36
N ALA A 136 19.23 17.22 11.18
CA ALA A 136 17.84 17.45 10.80
C ALA A 136 17.73 18.33 9.53
N TRP A 137 18.55 19.38 9.42
CA TRP A 137 18.61 20.20 8.21
C TRP A 137 19.07 19.41 6.99
N ALA A 138 20.10 18.55 7.12
CA ALA A 138 20.59 17.76 6.01
C ALA A 138 19.52 16.78 5.48
N GLU A 139 18.76 16.15 6.37
CA GLU A 139 17.62 15.30 6.02
C GLU A 139 16.52 16.10 5.31
N GLN A 140 16.12 17.24 5.89
CA GLN A 140 15.12 18.12 5.28
C GLN A 140 15.56 18.62 3.90
N TYR A 141 16.83 18.97 3.75
CA TYR A 141 17.39 19.47 2.50
C TYR A 141 17.48 18.36 1.44
N ALA A 142 17.82 17.13 1.81
CA ALA A 142 17.81 15.98 0.90
C ALA A 142 16.40 15.68 0.37
N ASN A 143 15.40 15.66 1.25
CA ASN A 143 13.99 15.49 0.86
C ASN A 143 13.52 16.63 -0.06
N TRP A 144 13.85 17.88 0.30
CA TRP A 144 13.54 19.03 -0.53
C TRP A 144 14.20 18.96 -1.92
N GLN A 145 15.45 18.49 -2.01
CA GLN A 145 16.14 18.31 -3.29
C GLN A 145 15.49 17.22 -4.14
N PHE A 146 15.09 16.11 -3.53
CA PHE A 146 14.35 15.05 -4.21
C PHE A 146 13.04 15.58 -4.77
N ASP A 147 12.22 16.24 -3.94
CA ASP A 147 10.95 16.86 -4.35
C ASP A 147 11.16 17.88 -5.48
N ALA A 148 12.19 18.73 -5.38
CA ALA A 148 12.50 19.75 -6.38
C ALA A 148 13.01 19.15 -7.71
N GLN A 149 13.72 18.02 -7.67
CA GLN A 149 14.16 17.32 -8.88
C GLN A 149 13.00 16.61 -9.58
N GLU A 150 12.14 15.92 -8.84
CA GLU A 150 10.93 15.30 -9.38
C GLU A 150 10.00 16.35 -9.99
N TYR A 151 9.87 17.51 -9.32
CA TYR A 151 9.18 18.66 -9.87
C TYR A 151 9.80 19.15 -11.19
N ASN A 152 11.11 19.42 -11.22
CA ASN A 152 11.76 19.94 -12.42
C ASN A 152 11.65 18.97 -13.62
N LYS A 153 11.56 17.65 -13.38
CA LYS A 153 11.28 16.67 -14.43
C LYS A 153 9.86 16.80 -14.97
N ASN A 154 8.89 17.14 -14.13
CA ASN A 154 7.46 17.19 -14.47
C ASN A 154 6.97 18.58 -14.92
N SER A 155 7.66 19.67 -14.58
CA SER A 155 7.15 21.05 -14.74
C SER A 155 7.68 21.83 -15.95
N ALA A 156 8.18 21.14 -16.97
CA ALA A 156 8.76 21.78 -18.15
C ALA A 156 7.73 22.14 -19.25
N LEU A 157 6.48 21.70 -19.14
CA LEU A 157 5.49 21.82 -20.21
C LEU A 157 4.56 23.01 -20.01
N THR A 158 4.37 23.81 -21.06
CA THR A 158 3.27 24.78 -21.07
C THR A 158 1.93 24.05 -21.01
N ALA A 159 0.89 24.70 -20.48
CA ALA A 159 -0.46 24.11 -20.40
C ALA A 159 -0.98 23.59 -21.75
N GLY A 160 -0.62 24.25 -22.86
CA GLY A 160 -0.98 23.80 -24.21
C GLY A 160 -0.31 22.48 -24.60
N VAL A 161 1.00 22.37 -24.37
CA VAL A 161 1.77 21.15 -24.67
C VAL A 161 1.37 19.99 -23.75
N ALA A 162 1.17 20.25 -22.47
CA ALA A 162 0.67 19.24 -21.52
C ALA A 162 -0.69 18.69 -21.98
N ARG A 163 -1.57 19.55 -22.51
CA ARG A 163 -2.87 19.12 -23.05
C ARG A 163 -2.76 18.23 -24.27
N GLU A 164 -1.82 18.54 -25.17
CA GLU A 164 -1.53 17.71 -26.34
C GLU A 164 -0.96 16.34 -25.94
N GLN A 165 -0.11 16.28 -24.92
CA GLN A 165 0.53 15.04 -24.46
C GLN A 165 -0.39 14.13 -23.64
N PHE A 166 -1.32 14.71 -22.88
CA PHE A 166 -2.22 13.99 -21.97
C PHE A 166 -2.88 12.75 -22.60
N ARG A 167 -3.37 12.84 -23.84
CA ARG A 167 -4.08 11.74 -24.51
C ARG A 167 -3.18 10.54 -24.86
N SER A 168 -1.87 10.75 -24.90
CA SER A 168 -0.87 9.74 -25.28
C SER A 168 0.04 9.31 -24.13
N ASP A 169 -0.07 9.94 -22.96
CA ASP A 169 0.82 9.70 -21.84
C ASP A 169 0.42 8.43 -21.08
N ALA A 170 0.85 7.27 -21.60
CA ALA A 170 0.57 5.97 -21.00
C ALA A 170 1.00 5.91 -19.52
N ARG A 171 2.16 6.49 -19.18
CA ARG A 171 2.72 6.48 -17.82
C ARG A 171 1.78 7.15 -16.81
N PHE A 172 1.20 8.28 -17.18
CA PHE A 172 0.24 8.94 -16.29
C PHE A 172 -0.98 8.06 -15.97
N PHE A 173 -1.52 7.37 -16.98
CA PHE A 173 -2.64 6.45 -16.76
C PHE A 173 -2.21 5.19 -16.00
N GLU A 174 -0.98 4.71 -16.22
CA GLU A 174 -0.39 3.62 -15.45
C GLU A 174 -0.24 3.99 -13.98
N ASP A 175 0.27 5.19 -13.68
CA ASP A 175 0.41 5.70 -12.32
C ASP A 175 -0.95 5.80 -11.62
N CYS A 176 -1.97 6.31 -12.33
CA CYS A 176 -3.34 6.38 -11.82
C CYS A 176 -3.89 4.99 -11.46
N LEU A 177 -3.66 3.99 -12.32
CA LEU A 177 -4.13 2.62 -12.07
C LEU A 177 -3.31 1.92 -10.98
N ALA A 178 -2.00 2.10 -10.96
CA ALA A 178 -1.09 1.57 -9.95
C ALA A 178 -1.46 2.09 -8.56
N GLU A 179 -1.76 3.38 -8.42
CA GLU A 179 -2.17 3.98 -7.15
C GLU A 179 -3.44 3.29 -6.62
N VAL A 180 -4.47 3.16 -7.46
CA VAL A 180 -5.73 2.51 -7.05
C VAL A 180 -5.52 1.03 -6.72
N LEU A 181 -4.74 0.29 -7.52
CA LEU A 181 -4.45 -1.13 -7.25
C LEU A 181 -3.68 -1.32 -5.95
N SER A 182 -2.72 -0.43 -5.63
CA SER A 182 -1.94 -0.48 -4.39
C SER A 182 -2.77 -0.25 -3.12
N GLN A 183 -3.89 0.46 -3.25
CA GLN A 183 -4.83 0.76 -2.16
C GLN A 183 -5.99 -0.24 -2.09
N THR A 184 -6.09 -1.16 -3.06
CA THR A 184 -7.18 -2.13 -3.15
C THR A 184 -6.93 -3.29 -2.20
N GLU A 185 -7.89 -3.55 -1.29
CA GLU A 185 -7.82 -4.73 -0.42
C GLU A 185 -8.22 -6.01 -1.17
N TRP A 186 -7.36 -7.02 -1.05
CA TRP A 186 -7.55 -8.33 -1.63
C TRP A 186 -7.70 -9.40 -0.53
N PRO A 187 -8.79 -10.18 -0.50
CA PRO A 187 -8.96 -11.33 0.39
C PRO A 187 -7.84 -12.37 0.29
N ARG A 188 -7.22 -12.46 -0.90
CA ARG A 188 -6.02 -13.26 -1.18
C ARG A 188 -5.10 -12.45 -2.05
N GLU A 189 -3.80 -12.48 -1.78
CA GLU A 189 -2.79 -11.84 -2.64
C GLU A 189 -3.04 -12.21 -4.11
N THR A 190 -3.13 -11.18 -4.96
CA THR A 190 -3.36 -11.29 -6.39
C THR A 190 -2.37 -10.37 -7.06
N LEU A 191 -1.40 -10.95 -7.79
CA LEU A 191 -0.39 -10.19 -8.50
C LEU A 191 -0.89 -9.88 -9.90
N VAL A 192 -0.68 -8.64 -10.33
CA VAL A 192 -1.15 -8.15 -11.63
C VAL A 192 -0.03 -7.35 -12.28
N THR A 193 0.30 -7.72 -13.52
CA THR A 193 1.10 -6.89 -14.42
C THR A 193 0.17 -6.28 -15.44
N PHE A 194 0.40 -5.03 -15.82
CA PHE A 194 -0.46 -4.37 -16.79
C PHE A 194 0.30 -3.40 -17.69
N GLU A 195 -0.27 -3.16 -18.86
CA GLU A 195 0.17 -2.18 -19.84
C GLU A 195 -1.03 -1.31 -20.23
N VAL A 196 -0.84 0.00 -20.26
CA VAL A 196 -1.88 0.93 -20.72
C VAL A 196 -1.58 1.37 -22.14
N ARG A 197 -2.59 1.30 -23.00
CA ARG A 197 -2.55 1.70 -24.41
C ARG A 197 -3.58 2.79 -24.70
N PRO A 198 -3.22 4.07 -24.50
CA PRO A 198 -4.15 5.19 -24.71
C PRO A 198 -4.62 5.32 -26.16
N ASP A 199 -3.73 5.03 -27.11
CA ASP A 199 -3.98 4.99 -28.56
C ASP A 199 -5.14 4.05 -28.92
N ALA A 200 -5.20 2.90 -28.26
CA ALA A 200 -6.21 1.87 -28.46
C ALA A 200 -7.40 1.98 -27.49
N SER A 201 -7.40 2.97 -26.59
CA SER A 201 -8.36 3.09 -25.48
C SER A 201 -8.49 1.77 -24.70
N MET A 202 -7.35 1.21 -24.31
CA MET A 202 -7.26 -0.16 -23.82
C MET A 202 -6.25 -0.34 -22.69
N VAL A 203 -6.55 -1.27 -21.77
CA VAL A 203 -5.60 -1.78 -20.78
C VAL A 203 -5.45 -3.29 -20.96
N LEU A 204 -4.20 -3.76 -20.90
CA LEU A 204 -3.83 -5.18 -20.93
C LEU A 204 -3.42 -5.59 -19.52
N LEU A 205 -3.95 -6.71 -19.02
CA LEU A 205 -3.63 -7.23 -17.68
C LEU A 205 -3.25 -8.71 -17.78
N ASP A 206 -2.10 -9.05 -17.21
CA ASP A 206 -1.72 -10.40 -16.86
C ASP A 206 -1.91 -10.61 -15.35
N ILE A 207 -2.65 -11.65 -14.98
CA ILE A 207 -3.13 -11.88 -13.62
C ILE A 207 -2.62 -13.23 -13.15
N ASP A 208 -1.86 -13.21 -12.06
CA ASP A 208 -1.48 -14.40 -11.34
C ASP A 208 -2.67 -14.88 -10.51
N LEU A 209 -3.27 -15.99 -10.95
CA LEU A 209 -4.40 -16.61 -10.31
C LEU A 209 -3.93 -17.73 -9.39
N PRO A 210 -4.61 -17.96 -8.25
CA PRO A 210 -4.27 -19.08 -7.40
C PRO A 210 -4.47 -20.41 -8.13
N GLU A 211 -3.75 -21.43 -7.69
CA GLU A 211 -4.04 -22.79 -8.11
C GLU A 211 -5.34 -23.32 -7.48
N ILE A 212 -5.88 -24.42 -7.98
CA ILE A 212 -7.07 -25.02 -7.38
C ILE A 212 -6.78 -25.64 -6.01
N GLU A 213 -5.54 -26.11 -5.80
CA GLU A 213 -5.06 -26.68 -4.54
C GLU A 213 -5.09 -25.67 -3.39
N ASP A 214 -5.12 -24.40 -3.73
CA ASP A 214 -5.11 -23.26 -2.83
C ASP A 214 -6.51 -22.84 -2.35
N MET A 215 -7.57 -23.42 -2.93
CA MET A 215 -8.96 -23.09 -2.59
C MET A 215 -9.43 -23.82 -1.32
N PRO A 216 -10.28 -23.19 -0.48
CA PRO A 216 -10.94 -23.88 0.61
C PRO A 216 -11.72 -25.11 0.12
N ASP A 217 -11.51 -26.26 0.77
CA ASP A 217 -12.14 -27.54 0.44
C ASP A 217 -13.07 -28.05 1.54
N LYS A 218 -13.33 -27.22 2.55
CA LYS A 218 -14.11 -27.54 3.75
C LYS A 218 -15.18 -26.49 4.00
N MET A 219 -16.30 -26.93 4.55
CA MET A 219 -17.34 -26.06 5.10
C MET A 219 -17.49 -26.34 6.60
N TYR A 220 -17.83 -25.28 7.33
CA TYR A 220 -18.01 -25.32 8.78
C TYR A 220 -19.48 -25.15 9.14
N GLY A 221 -19.90 -25.78 10.23
CA GLY A 221 -21.27 -25.70 10.74
C GLY A 221 -21.33 -26.11 12.20
N VAL A 222 -22.31 -25.65 12.96
CA VAL A 222 -22.47 -26.10 14.35
C VAL A 222 -23.20 -27.45 14.38
N ASN A 223 -22.73 -28.39 15.22
CA ASN A 223 -23.42 -29.67 15.36
C ASN A 223 -24.86 -29.47 15.88
N ALA A 224 -25.74 -30.45 15.64
CA ALA A 224 -27.14 -30.33 16.06
C ALA A 224 -27.34 -30.08 17.58
N ARG A 225 -26.35 -30.45 18.40
CA ARG A 225 -26.37 -30.31 19.86
C ARG A 225 -25.88 -28.93 20.35
N GLY A 226 -25.30 -28.10 19.48
CA GLY A 226 -24.74 -26.80 19.86
C GLY A 226 -23.48 -26.88 20.73
N THR A 227 -22.70 -27.97 20.62
CA THR A 227 -21.52 -28.19 21.49
C THR A 227 -20.19 -28.06 20.79
N ASP A 228 -20.13 -28.26 19.47
CA ASP A 228 -18.89 -28.28 18.70
C ASP A 228 -19.11 -27.79 17.26
N ILE A 229 -18.03 -27.29 16.64
CA ILE A 229 -17.97 -27.03 15.20
C ILE A 229 -17.74 -28.36 14.46
N THR A 230 -18.54 -28.57 13.42
CA THR A 230 -18.42 -29.66 12.46
C THR A 230 -17.74 -29.16 11.21
N GLU A 231 -16.86 -30.00 10.67
CA GLU A 231 -16.19 -29.78 9.40
C GLU A 231 -16.73 -30.78 8.38
N LYS A 232 -17.08 -30.31 7.19
CA LYS A 232 -17.54 -31.14 6.08
C LYS A 232 -16.71 -30.85 4.83
N THR A 233 -15.99 -31.85 4.36
CA THR A 233 -15.28 -31.77 3.08
C THR A 233 -16.26 -31.54 1.93
N MET A 234 -15.94 -30.58 1.08
CA MET A 234 -16.67 -30.28 -0.14
C MET A 234 -16.48 -31.40 -1.17
N THR A 235 -17.44 -31.56 -2.06
CA THR A 235 -17.24 -32.45 -3.21
C THR A 235 -16.22 -31.84 -4.17
N GLN A 236 -15.47 -32.65 -4.91
CA GLN A 236 -14.53 -32.12 -5.92
C GLN A 236 -15.21 -31.19 -6.93
N LYS A 237 -16.45 -31.47 -7.30
CA LYS A 237 -17.21 -30.58 -8.19
C LYS A 237 -17.45 -29.22 -7.55
N ALA A 238 -17.83 -29.18 -6.27
CA ALA A 238 -18.07 -27.93 -5.55
C ALA A 238 -16.79 -27.10 -5.38
N VAL A 239 -15.63 -27.74 -5.13
CA VAL A 239 -14.34 -27.04 -5.10
C VAL A 239 -14.01 -26.44 -6.46
N ARG A 240 -14.17 -27.21 -7.55
CA ARG A 240 -13.92 -26.70 -8.92
C ARG A 240 -14.87 -25.57 -9.32
N GLU A 241 -16.13 -25.64 -8.91
CA GLU A 241 -17.12 -24.59 -9.14
C GLU A 241 -16.78 -23.32 -8.36
N SER A 242 -16.40 -23.46 -7.09
CA SER A 242 -15.90 -22.35 -6.25
C SER A 242 -14.66 -21.71 -6.88
N TYR A 243 -13.70 -22.53 -7.33
CA TYR A 243 -12.51 -22.07 -8.04
C TYR A 243 -12.85 -21.31 -9.33
N ALA A 244 -13.74 -21.86 -10.16
CA ALA A 244 -14.18 -21.19 -11.38
C ALA A 244 -14.84 -19.85 -11.08
N ARG A 245 -15.70 -19.77 -10.05
CA ARG A 245 -16.32 -18.50 -9.62
C ARG A 245 -15.26 -17.50 -9.16
N HIS A 246 -14.29 -17.94 -8.37
CA HIS A 246 -13.20 -17.10 -7.87
C HIS A 246 -12.37 -16.50 -9.01
N VAL A 247 -11.83 -17.33 -9.92
CA VAL A 247 -10.96 -16.81 -10.99
C VAL A 247 -11.70 -15.89 -11.97
N HIS A 248 -12.95 -16.18 -12.31
CA HIS A 248 -13.77 -15.26 -13.11
C HIS A 248 -14.09 -13.98 -12.32
N GLY A 249 -14.30 -14.09 -11.02
CA GLY A 249 -14.52 -12.97 -10.14
C GLY A 249 -13.32 -12.03 -10.05
N CYS A 250 -12.09 -12.56 -10.01
CA CYS A 250 -10.87 -11.76 -10.05
C CYS A 250 -10.81 -10.89 -11.32
N LEU A 251 -11.05 -11.51 -12.49
CA LEU A 251 -11.07 -10.79 -13.76
C LEU A 251 -12.18 -9.74 -13.82
N MET A 252 -13.39 -10.07 -13.35
CA MET A 252 -14.51 -9.13 -13.28
C MET A 252 -14.18 -7.94 -12.37
N ARG A 253 -13.62 -8.20 -11.18
CA ARG A 253 -13.24 -7.15 -10.22
C ARG A 253 -12.17 -6.22 -10.80
N LEU A 254 -11.13 -6.78 -11.42
CA LEU A 254 -10.07 -5.99 -12.05
C LEU A 254 -10.61 -5.15 -13.21
N ALA A 255 -11.47 -5.71 -14.06
CA ALA A 255 -12.14 -4.94 -15.11
C ALA A 255 -12.92 -3.75 -14.55
N ALA A 256 -13.66 -3.97 -13.46
CA ALA A 256 -14.45 -2.94 -12.82
C ALA A 256 -13.57 -1.83 -12.20
N ILE A 257 -12.44 -2.20 -11.58
CA ILE A 257 -11.42 -1.25 -11.07
C ILE A 257 -10.85 -0.43 -12.24
N VAL A 258 -10.41 -1.08 -13.31
CA VAL A 258 -9.85 -0.41 -14.50
C VAL A 258 -10.84 0.61 -15.06
N PHE A 259 -12.09 0.21 -15.29
CA PHE A 259 -13.09 1.10 -15.87
C PHE A 259 -13.53 2.22 -14.93
N ARG A 260 -13.43 2.04 -13.62
CA ARG A 260 -13.66 3.11 -12.65
C ARG A 260 -12.51 4.11 -12.62
N THR A 261 -11.28 3.63 -12.77
CA THR A 261 -10.07 4.46 -12.65
C THR A 261 -9.74 5.22 -13.93
N LEU A 262 -9.90 4.58 -15.09
CA LEU A 262 -9.45 5.09 -16.38
C LEU A 262 -10.64 5.20 -17.35
N PRO A 263 -10.78 6.27 -18.14
CA PRO A 263 -11.87 6.49 -19.08
C PRO A 263 -11.68 5.75 -20.42
N PHE A 264 -11.19 4.51 -20.38
CA PHE A 264 -10.96 3.67 -21.55
C PHE A 264 -12.14 2.78 -21.89
N GLU A 265 -12.21 2.34 -23.15
CA GLU A 265 -13.32 1.58 -23.71
C GLU A 265 -13.14 0.06 -23.53
N TYR A 266 -11.90 -0.42 -23.52
CA TYR A 266 -11.61 -1.85 -23.48
C TYR A 266 -10.63 -2.23 -22.38
N VAL A 267 -10.78 -3.45 -21.90
CA VAL A 267 -9.79 -4.13 -21.08
C VAL A 267 -9.61 -5.56 -21.59
N VAL A 268 -8.37 -6.02 -21.66
CA VAL A 268 -8.04 -7.41 -21.95
C VAL A 268 -7.36 -7.99 -20.73
N LEU A 269 -7.93 -9.06 -20.19
CA LEU A 269 -7.45 -9.71 -18.97
C LEU A 269 -7.07 -11.15 -19.30
N SER A 270 -5.87 -11.55 -18.93
CA SER A 270 -5.34 -12.88 -19.13
C SER A 270 -4.88 -13.43 -17.78
N GLY A 271 -5.57 -14.47 -17.31
CA GLY A 271 -5.28 -15.15 -16.06
C GLY A 271 -4.45 -16.40 -16.29
N PHE A 272 -3.33 -16.51 -15.59
CA PHE A 272 -2.45 -17.67 -15.58
C PHE A 272 -2.32 -18.26 -14.17
N THR A 273 -1.88 -19.50 -14.09
CA THR A 273 -1.48 -20.17 -12.84
C THR A 273 -0.05 -20.68 -13.00
N GLN A 274 0.70 -20.80 -11.90
CA GLN A 274 2.09 -21.23 -11.96
C GLN A 274 2.20 -22.74 -11.78
N ARG A 275 2.71 -23.46 -12.78
CA ARG A 275 2.80 -24.93 -12.76
C ARG A 275 4.23 -25.39 -12.99
N ILE A 276 4.66 -26.39 -12.21
CA ILE A 276 5.95 -27.04 -12.45
C ILE A 276 5.83 -27.90 -13.71
N SER A 277 6.58 -27.53 -14.73
CA SER A 277 6.66 -28.26 -15.98
C SER A 277 7.24 -29.65 -15.75
N LYS A 278 6.50 -30.68 -16.18
CA LYS A 278 6.99 -32.07 -16.11
C LYS A 278 8.15 -32.33 -17.07
N GLN A 279 8.36 -31.45 -18.06
CA GLN A 279 9.42 -31.59 -19.06
C GLN A 279 10.72 -30.96 -18.57
N THR A 280 10.63 -29.76 -18.00
CA THR A 280 11.80 -28.93 -17.66
C THR A 280 12.09 -28.87 -16.16
N GLY A 281 11.07 -29.14 -15.32
CA GLY A 281 11.14 -28.97 -13.87
C GLY A 281 11.06 -27.51 -13.40
N TYR A 282 10.95 -26.54 -14.31
CA TYR A 282 10.79 -25.14 -13.98
C TYR A 282 9.33 -24.76 -13.74
N LEU A 283 9.13 -23.70 -12.97
CA LEU A 283 7.84 -23.05 -12.84
C LEU A 283 7.54 -22.31 -14.15
N GLU A 284 6.42 -22.64 -14.78
CA GLU A 284 5.96 -22.07 -16.05
C GLU A 284 4.55 -21.50 -15.85
N ASP A 285 4.26 -20.38 -16.51
CA ASP A 285 2.95 -19.74 -16.46
C ASP A 285 2.00 -20.43 -17.45
N GLU A 286 0.93 -21.03 -16.94
CA GLU A 286 -0.12 -21.65 -17.75
C GLU A 286 -1.37 -20.78 -17.75
N TYR A 287 -1.65 -20.14 -18.89
CA TYR A 287 -2.88 -19.36 -19.08
C TYR A 287 -4.11 -20.27 -19.12
N ILE A 288 -5.13 -19.94 -18.35
CA ILE A 288 -6.38 -20.73 -18.24
C ILE A 288 -7.63 -19.96 -18.69
N LEU A 289 -7.55 -18.63 -18.72
CA LEU A 289 -8.67 -17.74 -19.01
C LEU A 289 -8.14 -16.44 -19.63
N SER A 290 -8.71 -16.00 -20.76
CA SER A 290 -8.41 -14.69 -21.32
C SER A 290 -9.68 -14.07 -21.90
N CYS A 291 -9.96 -12.82 -21.58
CA CYS A 291 -11.17 -12.15 -22.03
C CYS A 291 -10.88 -10.70 -22.46
N ARG A 292 -11.62 -10.24 -23.48
CA ARG A 292 -11.71 -8.82 -23.83
C ARG A 292 -13.11 -8.33 -23.47
N ILE A 293 -13.17 -7.32 -22.62
CA ILE A 293 -14.41 -6.73 -22.11
C ILE A 293 -14.48 -5.27 -22.54
N ASP A 294 -15.67 -4.82 -22.96
CA ASP A 294 -15.96 -3.41 -23.18
C ASP A 294 -16.60 -2.74 -21.94
N ARG A 295 -16.37 -1.44 -21.79
CA ARG A 295 -16.92 -0.62 -20.69
C ARG A 295 -18.44 -0.73 -20.59
N HIS A 296 -19.12 -0.62 -21.71
CA HIS A 296 -20.59 -0.55 -21.76
C HIS A 296 -21.24 -1.83 -21.22
N HIS A 297 -20.62 -2.99 -21.44
CA HIS A 297 -21.04 -4.25 -20.83
C HIS A 297 -20.93 -4.22 -19.31
N MET A 298 -19.80 -3.77 -18.78
CA MET A 298 -19.60 -3.68 -17.33
C MET A 298 -20.58 -2.70 -16.69
N GLU A 299 -20.85 -1.55 -17.31
CA GLU A 299 -21.80 -0.55 -16.81
C GLU A 299 -23.27 -1.04 -16.72
N LYS A 300 -23.63 -2.15 -17.38
CA LYS A 300 -24.97 -2.75 -17.28
C LYS A 300 -25.17 -3.63 -16.06
N ILE A 301 -24.09 -4.03 -15.39
CA ILE A 301 -24.15 -4.90 -14.22
C ILE A 301 -24.78 -4.14 -13.05
N ASN A 302 -25.64 -4.82 -12.28
CA ASN A 302 -26.20 -4.24 -11.08
C ASN A 302 -25.22 -4.34 -9.89
N TYR A 303 -24.38 -3.32 -9.72
CA TYR A 303 -23.39 -3.26 -8.64
C TYR A 303 -23.99 -3.11 -7.24
N THR A 304 -25.29 -2.84 -7.10
CA THR A 304 -25.95 -2.78 -5.78
C THR A 304 -26.46 -4.14 -5.30
N ASN A 305 -26.31 -5.20 -6.09
CA ASN A 305 -26.81 -6.55 -5.79
C ASN A 305 -25.88 -7.59 -6.42
N LEU A 306 -24.59 -7.49 -6.11
CA LEU A 306 -23.55 -8.33 -6.69
C LEU A 306 -23.61 -9.78 -6.19
N GLU A 307 -24.24 -10.03 -5.03
CA GLU A 307 -24.40 -11.39 -4.49
C GLU A 307 -25.16 -12.34 -5.45
N ASP A 308 -26.04 -11.79 -6.29
CA ASP A 308 -26.80 -12.56 -7.30
C ASP A 308 -26.14 -12.56 -8.69
N VAL A 309 -24.99 -11.90 -8.84
CA VAL A 309 -24.28 -11.82 -10.12
C VAL A 309 -23.33 -13.01 -10.25
N ASP A 310 -23.48 -13.79 -11.33
CA ASP A 310 -22.51 -14.86 -11.64
C ASP A 310 -21.36 -14.32 -12.52
N PRO A 311 -20.12 -14.19 -11.99
CA PRO A 311 -19.00 -13.70 -12.79
C PRO A 311 -18.67 -14.62 -13.97
N ILE A 312 -18.99 -15.92 -13.90
CA ILE A 312 -18.80 -16.85 -15.02
C ILE A 312 -19.73 -16.45 -16.18
N ALA A 313 -20.99 -16.14 -15.87
CA ALA A 313 -21.96 -15.70 -16.86
C ALA A 313 -21.61 -14.32 -17.44
N VAL A 314 -21.19 -13.37 -16.58
CA VAL A 314 -20.77 -12.02 -16.98
C VAL A 314 -19.68 -12.07 -18.05
N LEU A 315 -18.64 -12.89 -17.84
CA LEU A 315 -17.52 -13.00 -18.77
C LEU A 315 -17.84 -13.83 -20.02
N SER A 316 -18.84 -14.71 -19.97
CA SER A 316 -19.21 -15.58 -21.10
C SER A 316 -19.96 -14.85 -22.23
N VAL A 317 -20.49 -13.66 -21.98
CA VAL A 317 -21.16 -12.82 -23.00
C VAL A 317 -20.14 -12.07 -23.88
N GLN A 318 -18.90 -11.96 -23.40
CA GLN A 318 -17.83 -11.18 -24.01
C GLN A 318 -16.94 -12.04 -24.90
N THR A 319 -15.94 -11.41 -25.52
CA THR A 319 -14.96 -12.17 -26.30
C THR A 319 -14.07 -12.94 -25.32
N LEU A 320 -14.33 -14.24 -25.16
CA LEU A 320 -13.75 -15.11 -24.15
C LEU A 320 -12.98 -16.27 -24.78
N ILE A 321 -11.73 -16.44 -24.38
CA ILE A 321 -10.93 -17.64 -24.62
C ILE A 321 -10.84 -18.41 -23.31
N ARG A 322 -11.49 -19.58 -23.27
CA ARG A 322 -11.50 -20.47 -22.11
C ARG A 322 -11.77 -21.90 -22.56
N LYS A 323 -10.97 -22.85 -22.07
CA LYS A 323 -11.25 -24.29 -22.21
C LYS A 323 -11.63 -24.85 -20.84
N MET A 324 -12.94 -24.92 -20.56
CA MET A 324 -13.47 -25.39 -19.29
C MET A 324 -14.52 -26.49 -19.51
N SER A 325 -14.38 -27.62 -18.81
CA SER A 325 -15.37 -28.71 -18.86
C SER A 325 -16.66 -28.36 -18.12
N ALA A 326 -17.73 -29.14 -18.33
CA ALA A 326 -18.99 -29.03 -17.57
C ALA A 326 -18.83 -29.28 -16.05
N THR A 327 -17.69 -29.84 -15.63
CA THR A 327 -17.31 -30.03 -14.23
C THR A 327 -16.29 -28.99 -13.73
N PHE A 328 -16.15 -27.87 -14.44
CA PHE A 328 -15.29 -26.73 -14.09
C PHE A 328 -13.78 -27.02 -14.07
N LEU A 329 -13.34 -28.06 -14.79
CA LEU A 329 -11.91 -28.31 -15.01
C LEU A 329 -11.39 -27.40 -16.12
N PHE A 330 -10.40 -26.56 -15.82
CA PHE A 330 -9.71 -25.71 -16.80
C PHE A 330 -8.62 -26.48 -17.55
N GLN A 331 -8.32 -26.02 -18.76
CA GLN A 331 -7.20 -26.45 -19.58
C GLN A 331 -6.43 -25.23 -20.09
N VAL A 332 -5.16 -25.45 -20.40
CA VAL A 332 -4.27 -24.41 -20.94
C VAL A 332 -4.83 -23.84 -22.26
N ILE A 333 -4.74 -22.52 -22.37
CA ILE A 333 -5.11 -21.74 -23.55
C ILE A 333 -3.94 -20.88 -24.02
N ASP A 334 -4.01 -20.45 -25.27
CA ASP A 334 -3.25 -19.31 -25.73
C ASP A 334 -4.09 -18.05 -25.47
N PRO A 335 -3.59 -17.03 -24.74
CA PRO A 335 -4.35 -15.83 -24.43
C PRO A 335 -4.54 -14.94 -25.67
N PHE A 336 -5.35 -13.89 -25.54
CA PHE A 336 -5.46 -12.88 -26.61
C PHE A 336 -4.09 -12.27 -26.90
N THR A 337 -3.56 -12.52 -28.10
CA THR A 337 -2.41 -11.78 -28.62
C THR A 337 -2.90 -10.50 -29.28
N ILE A 338 -2.65 -9.36 -28.66
CA ILE A 338 -2.82 -8.08 -29.35
C ILE A 338 -1.55 -7.83 -30.14
N THR A 339 -1.60 -8.10 -31.44
CA THR A 339 -0.50 -7.72 -32.33
C THR A 339 -0.32 -6.21 -32.24
N ALA A 340 0.90 -5.73 -31.99
CA ALA A 340 1.25 -4.33 -32.12
C ALA A 340 1.02 -3.92 -33.58
N GLY A 341 -0.19 -3.44 -33.87
CA GLY A 341 -0.58 -2.97 -35.18
C GLY A 341 0.10 -1.64 -35.45
N THR A 342 1.11 -1.68 -36.30
CA THR A 342 1.48 -0.59 -37.20
C THR A 342 0.22 0.03 -37.81
N SER A 343 -0.01 1.31 -37.54
CA SER A 343 -0.66 2.25 -38.45
C SER A 343 -0.13 3.65 -38.19
#